data_AF-A0A7Y5W8L1-F1
#
_entry.id   AF-A0A7Y5W8L1-F1
#
_cell.length_a   1.000
_cell.length_b   1.000
_cell.length_c   1.000
_cell.angle_alpha   90.00
_cell.angle_beta   90.00
_cell.angle_gamma   90.00
#
_symmetry.space_group_name_H-M   'P 1'
#
loop_
_entity.id
_entity.type
_entity.pdbx_description
1 polymer ?
#
loop_
_entity_poly.entity_id
_entity_poly.type
_entity_poly.pdbx_seq_one_letter_code
_entity_poly.pdbx_strand_id
1 'polypeptide(L)'
;MIMSVVGIFIVLVAGLLVWLSRGFFSAFLHLLCTLIAGAIAFAAWEPLAYILLDKGGTGWLGSAAWGLALALPFAVALILLRVIVDQTIRANVQFVHAVDMVGGAICGSAAGLIAAGIMMISVGSLRLPTDFWSGTRLAYGTNGSIEHDSSVFFPADKIVSALYGHLSLTTFSIGTPLAVQYPDLADVPTSLRMSFGEGRARNTIRPADFQVRGRFTVGGSGQTLDSLLSDRWVPAPQKATDVNGERYPANSRIEGFVITFNAGAKEKGDGKVAIGGSQIRLVIAKPDPSDAERFEDPMVVYPIAASCQAEAATPQAARFRFDGRDIFLAGVGGASEATFAFEFVVPADYVPVSLYVKNVRHDVIGGAGGAPRKMATAAERDMAIATGALIGGSFSPGATAGGAPGGDLDSSQAERLGSGTAWREAPPGLVFSNLLPFTIQLGTQGGLEVDTDNGNIITYGEHTFDPEQIKNTRGIDRKLQVQKLMTTADTSTVFVDVSLGQRMSLLGQAAAAVDQVVPPLLRDINGQIYEPIGFIYEDATKLVVRFKPGEPIRSLSQLAQSGASITRSRSDQKLKLIFRINKGVPLQSFGLGNKILAEFNPPYLPNN
;
A
#
# COMPACT_ATOMS: atom_id res chain seq x y z
N MET A 1 -8.92 -26.49 -2.35
CA MET A 1 -8.78 -27.77 -3.11
C MET A 1 -8.11 -27.62 -4.49
N ILE A 2 -8.44 -26.60 -5.28
CA ILE A 2 -7.92 -26.42 -6.66
C ILE A 2 -6.40 -26.19 -6.67
N MET A 3 -5.85 -25.40 -5.75
CA MET A 3 -4.40 -25.20 -5.63
C MET A 3 -3.62 -26.52 -5.47
N SER A 4 -4.10 -27.40 -4.59
CA SER A 4 -3.50 -28.72 -4.38
C SER A 4 -3.53 -29.56 -5.66
N VAL A 5 -4.63 -29.53 -6.41
CA VAL A 5 -4.76 -30.29 -7.68
C VAL A 5 -3.81 -29.76 -8.75
N VAL A 6 -3.68 -28.44 -8.89
CA VAL A 6 -2.73 -27.83 -9.84
C VAL A 6 -1.29 -28.18 -9.46
N GLY A 7 -0.96 -28.10 -8.16
CA GLY A 7 0.35 -28.52 -7.66
C GLY A 7 0.67 -29.98 -7.98
N ILE A 8 -0.27 -30.87 -7.68
CA ILE A 8 -0.16 -32.31 -7.98
C ILE A 8 -0.02 -32.52 -9.50
N PHE A 9 -0.80 -31.82 -10.32
CA PHE A 9 -0.71 -31.93 -11.77
C PHE A 9 0.68 -31.51 -12.29
N ILE A 10 1.24 -30.39 -11.80
CA ILE A 10 2.60 -29.96 -12.18
C ILE A 10 3.63 -31.01 -11.78
N VAL A 11 3.54 -31.53 -10.54
CA VAL A 11 4.44 -32.57 -10.04
C VAL A 11 4.35 -33.84 -10.88
N LEU A 12 3.15 -34.32 -11.17
CA LEU A 12 2.93 -35.58 -11.89
C LEU A 12 3.19 -35.44 -13.40
N VAL A 13 2.71 -34.39 -14.04
CA VAL A 13 2.77 -34.26 -15.50
C VAL A 13 4.08 -33.62 -15.96
N ALA A 14 4.48 -32.49 -15.36
CA ALA A 14 5.70 -31.79 -15.78
C ALA A 14 6.97 -32.38 -15.13
N GLY A 15 6.87 -32.82 -13.86
CA GLY A 15 8.00 -33.39 -13.11
C GLY A 15 8.19 -34.89 -13.34
N LEU A 16 7.17 -35.71 -13.11
CA LEU A 16 7.31 -37.16 -13.12
C LEU A 16 7.29 -37.72 -14.57
N LEU A 17 6.25 -37.45 -15.36
CA LEU A 17 6.06 -38.09 -16.67
C LEU A 17 7.11 -37.70 -17.71
N VAL A 18 7.54 -36.44 -17.76
CA VAL A 18 8.55 -35.98 -18.74
C VAL A 18 9.92 -36.58 -18.44
N TRP A 19 10.30 -36.69 -17.17
CA TRP A 19 11.66 -37.09 -16.79
C TRP A 19 11.83 -38.59 -16.58
N LEU A 20 10.75 -39.33 -16.30
CA LEU A 20 10.71 -40.79 -16.40
C LEU A 20 11.21 -41.28 -17.78
N SER A 21 10.92 -40.55 -18.85
CA SER A 21 11.32 -40.92 -20.22
C SER A 21 12.80 -40.61 -20.56
N ARG A 22 13.50 -39.81 -19.74
CA ARG A 22 14.85 -39.29 -20.05
C ARG A 22 15.98 -39.93 -19.24
N GLY A 23 15.67 -40.83 -18.30
CA GLY A 23 16.64 -41.53 -17.45
C GLY A 23 17.11 -40.72 -16.24
N PHE A 24 17.76 -41.40 -15.28
CA PHE A 24 18.08 -40.84 -13.96
C PHE A 24 19.06 -39.68 -14.04
N PHE A 25 20.18 -39.83 -14.76
CA PHE A 25 21.22 -38.81 -14.81
C PHE A 25 20.72 -37.47 -15.35
N SER A 26 19.93 -37.50 -16.43
CA SER A 26 19.32 -36.30 -16.99
C SER A 26 18.31 -35.64 -16.02
N ALA A 27 17.53 -36.43 -15.29
CA ALA A 27 16.57 -35.93 -14.30
C ALA A 27 17.29 -35.33 -13.07
N PHE A 28 18.39 -35.94 -12.64
CA PHE A 28 19.23 -35.43 -11.55
C PHE A 28 19.86 -34.08 -11.89
N LEU A 29 20.42 -33.95 -13.10
CA LEU A 29 20.95 -32.67 -13.57
C LEU A 29 19.87 -31.59 -13.66
N HIS A 30 18.65 -31.96 -14.10
CA HIS A 30 17.52 -31.04 -14.10
C HIS A 30 17.13 -30.61 -12.69
N LEU A 31 17.08 -31.53 -11.73
CA LEU A 31 16.84 -31.21 -10.32
C LEU A 31 17.86 -30.21 -9.77
N LEU A 32 19.14 -30.39 -10.06
CA LEU A 32 20.19 -29.43 -9.67
C LEU A 32 19.96 -28.05 -10.30
N CYS A 33 19.64 -28.00 -11.59
CA CYS A 33 19.30 -26.74 -12.28
C CYS A 33 18.11 -26.05 -11.61
N THR A 34 17.05 -26.81 -11.29
CA THR A 34 15.84 -26.30 -10.64
C THR A 34 16.11 -25.78 -9.23
N LEU A 35 16.94 -26.49 -8.46
CA LEU A 35 17.34 -26.07 -7.12
C LEU A 35 18.10 -24.73 -7.15
N ILE A 36 19.10 -24.62 -8.04
CA ILE A 36 19.90 -23.40 -8.22
C ILE A 36 19.03 -22.26 -8.78
N ALA A 37 18.18 -22.54 -9.77
CA ALA A 37 17.26 -21.54 -10.35
C ALA A 37 16.32 -20.95 -9.30
N GLY A 38 15.77 -21.77 -8.39
CA GLY A 38 14.94 -21.25 -7.30
C GLY A 38 15.73 -20.44 -6.27
N ALA A 39 16.98 -20.79 -6.00
CA ALA A 39 17.84 -19.98 -5.12
C ALA A 39 18.11 -18.59 -5.73
N ILE A 40 18.41 -18.54 -7.03
CA ILE A 40 18.56 -17.28 -7.78
C ILE A 40 17.24 -16.50 -7.76
N ALA A 41 16.10 -17.16 -7.94
CA ALA A 41 14.80 -16.52 -7.94
C ALA A 41 14.47 -15.85 -6.61
N PHE A 42 14.67 -16.55 -5.48
CA PHE A 42 14.45 -15.96 -4.15
C PHE A 42 15.45 -14.83 -3.83
N ALA A 43 16.71 -14.96 -4.25
CA ALA A 43 17.71 -13.90 -4.07
C ALA A 43 17.35 -12.63 -4.85
N ALA A 44 16.78 -12.77 -6.06
CA ALA A 44 16.41 -11.65 -6.92
C ALA A 44 14.98 -11.11 -6.67
N TRP A 45 14.20 -11.78 -5.81
CA TRP A 45 12.76 -11.55 -5.70
C TRP A 45 12.39 -10.15 -5.23
N GLU A 46 12.89 -9.70 -4.08
CA GLU A 46 12.56 -8.35 -3.56
C GLU A 46 13.07 -7.22 -4.47
N PRO A 47 14.35 -7.20 -4.91
CA PRO A 47 14.84 -6.11 -5.75
C PRO A 47 14.08 -5.99 -7.07
N LEU A 48 13.75 -7.12 -7.70
CA LEU A 48 12.96 -7.11 -8.93
C LEU A 48 11.51 -6.70 -8.68
N ALA A 49 10.90 -7.09 -7.56
CA ALA A 49 9.57 -6.64 -7.19
C ALA A 49 9.54 -5.11 -7.05
N TYR A 50 10.52 -4.49 -6.39
CA TYR A 50 10.60 -3.04 -6.27
C TYR A 50 10.77 -2.34 -7.62
N ILE A 51 11.64 -2.85 -8.50
CA ILE A 51 11.81 -2.31 -9.86
C ILE A 51 10.49 -2.38 -10.65
N LEU A 52 9.76 -3.51 -10.54
CA LEU A 52 8.47 -3.67 -11.21
C LEU A 52 7.38 -2.78 -10.61
N LEU A 53 7.38 -2.55 -9.29
CA LEU A 53 6.44 -1.65 -8.62
C LEU A 53 6.66 -0.19 -9.03
N ASP A 54 7.92 0.25 -9.09
CA ASP A 54 8.26 1.62 -9.49
C ASP A 54 7.91 1.90 -10.96
N LYS A 55 8.17 0.94 -11.85
CA LYS A 55 7.82 1.06 -13.28
C LYS A 55 6.33 0.83 -13.56
N GLY A 56 5.70 -0.08 -12.82
CA GLY A 56 4.31 -0.49 -13.03
C GLY A 56 3.29 0.44 -12.40
N GLY A 57 3.69 1.27 -11.43
CA GLY A 57 2.82 2.22 -10.74
C GLY A 57 1.58 1.55 -10.16
N THR A 58 0.41 2.14 -10.41
CA THR A 58 -0.89 1.60 -9.97
C THR A 58 -1.50 0.62 -10.98
N GLY A 59 -0.82 0.31 -12.08
CA GLY A 59 -1.34 -0.56 -13.16
C GLY A 59 -1.35 -2.06 -12.84
N TRP A 60 -1.71 -2.87 -13.84
CA TRP A 60 -1.65 -4.34 -13.76
C TRP A 60 -0.24 -4.83 -13.40
N LEU A 61 0.80 -4.23 -14.01
CA LEU A 61 2.18 -4.62 -13.75
C LEU A 61 2.57 -4.42 -12.29
N GLY A 62 2.13 -3.33 -11.64
CA GLY A 62 2.35 -3.10 -10.21
C GLY A 62 1.56 -4.07 -9.32
N SER A 63 0.37 -4.50 -9.77
CA SER A 63 -0.45 -5.49 -9.06
C SER A 63 0.08 -6.93 -9.20
N ALA A 64 0.86 -7.20 -10.25
CA ALA A 64 1.48 -8.50 -10.53
C ALA A 64 2.97 -8.56 -10.14
N ALA A 65 3.53 -7.46 -9.62
CA ALA A 65 4.97 -7.28 -9.43
C ALA A 65 5.61 -8.41 -8.60
N TRP A 66 5.04 -8.75 -7.44
CA TRP A 66 5.57 -9.80 -6.57
C TRP A 66 5.50 -11.21 -7.20
N GLY A 67 4.44 -11.49 -7.95
CA GLY A 67 4.30 -12.78 -8.65
C GLY A 67 5.30 -12.91 -9.81
N LEU A 68 5.41 -11.87 -10.64
CA LEU A 68 6.34 -11.86 -11.78
C LEU A 68 7.80 -11.81 -11.35
N ALA A 69 8.11 -11.09 -10.27
CA ALA A 69 9.47 -10.98 -9.73
C ALA A 69 10.01 -12.32 -9.22
N LEU A 70 9.15 -13.28 -8.86
CA LEU A 70 9.58 -14.63 -8.49
C LEU A 70 9.59 -15.58 -9.69
N ALA A 71 8.51 -15.58 -10.48
CA ALA A 71 8.34 -16.52 -11.59
C ALA A 71 9.33 -16.29 -12.75
N LEU A 72 9.57 -15.03 -13.13
CA LEU A 72 10.42 -14.71 -14.29
C LEU A 72 11.89 -15.08 -14.05
N PRO A 73 12.54 -14.70 -12.93
CA PRO A 73 13.92 -15.11 -12.68
C PRO A 73 14.08 -16.61 -12.57
N PHE A 74 13.11 -17.30 -11.96
CA PHE A 74 13.11 -18.77 -11.90
C PHE A 74 13.10 -19.38 -13.30
N ALA A 75 12.16 -18.97 -14.15
CA ALA A 75 12.03 -19.51 -15.51
C ALA A 75 13.27 -19.21 -16.37
N VAL A 76 13.77 -17.97 -16.33
CA VAL A 76 14.96 -17.56 -17.08
C VAL A 76 16.20 -18.31 -16.60
N ALA A 77 16.44 -18.36 -15.28
CA ALA A 77 17.59 -19.07 -14.72
C ALA A 77 17.52 -20.57 -15.04
N LEU A 78 16.35 -21.19 -14.94
CA LEU A 78 16.16 -22.60 -15.26
C LEU A 78 16.46 -22.89 -16.74
N ILE A 79 15.96 -22.06 -17.66
CA ILE A 79 16.23 -22.21 -19.10
C ILE A 79 17.72 -22.05 -19.37
N LEU A 80 18.36 -21.00 -18.85
CA LEU A 80 19.79 -20.74 -19.07
C LEU A 80 20.66 -21.87 -18.52
N LEU A 81 20.42 -22.29 -17.27
CA LEU A 81 21.15 -23.39 -16.66
C LEU A 81 20.95 -24.69 -17.45
N ARG A 82 19.73 -24.95 -17.94
CA ARG A 82 19.47 -26.14 -18.74
C ARG A 82 20.20 -26.11 -20.08
N VAL A 83 20.19 -24.98 -20.78
CA VAL A 83 20.94 -24.81 -22.03
C VAL A 83 22.44 -25.02 -21.80
N ILE A 84 23.00 -24.45 -20.73
CA ILE A 84 24.42 -24.62 -20.38
C ILE A 84 24.74 -26.09 -20.11
N VAL A 85 23.91 -26.78 -19.32
CA VAL A 85 24.09 -28.19 -19.00
C VAL A 85 23.99 -29.07 -20.26
N ASP A 86 22.98 -28.85 -21.11
CA ASP A 86 22.78 -29.62 -22.33
C ASP A 86 23.91 -29.40 -23.36
N GLN A 87 24.53 -28.21 -23.39
CA GLN A 87 25.69 -27.94 -24.24
C GLN A 87 27.00 -28.53 -23.68
N THR A 88 27.14 -28.54 -22.35
CA THR A 88 28.35 -29.03 -21.67
C THR A 88 28.38 -30.55 -21.61
N ILE A 89 27.24 -31.17 -21.35
CA ILE A 89 27.09 -32.62 -21.16
C ILE A 89 26.53 -33.23 -22.44
N ARG A 90 27.43 -33.68 -23.30
CA ARG A 90 27.09 -34.21 -24.64
C ARG A 90 26.49 -35.62 -24.65
N ALA A 91 26.60 -36.35 -23.54
CA ALA A 91 26.13 -37.73 -23.43
C ALA A 91 25.50 -38.01 -22.06
N ASN A 92 24.45 -38.83 -22.07
CA ASN A 92 23.73 -39.27 -20.87
C ASN A 92 24.38 -40.54 -20.31
N VAL A 93 24.55 -40.63 -18.99
CA VAL A 93 24.98 -41.87 -18.32
C VAL A 93 23.80 -42.83 -18.31
N GLN A 94 23.96 -44.02 -18.87
CA GLN A 94 22.95 -45.06 -18.89
C GLN A 94 23.10 -45.96 -17.67
N PHE A 95 22.01 -46.17 -16.93
CA PHE A 95 21.96 -47.13 -15.83
C PHE A 95 21.12 -48.34 -16.22
N VAL A 96 21.06 -49.33 -15.33
CA VAL A 96 20.09 -50.43 -15.49
C VAL A 96 18.68 -49.83 -15.45
N HIS A 97 17.79 -50.31 -16.33
CA HIS A 97 16.46 -49.72 -16.57
C HIS A 97 15.67 -49.41 -15.28
N ALA A 98 15.71 -50.31 -14.30
CA ALA A 98 15.06 -50.10 -13.01
C ALA A 98 15.60 -48.88 -12.24
N VAL A 99 16.92 -48.69 -12.25
CA VAL A 99 17.59 -47.53 -11.60
C VAL A 99 17.28 -46.25 -12.36
N ASP A 100 17.30 -46.28 -13.69
CA ASP A 100 16.98 -45.11 -14.52
C ASP A 100 15.54 -44.64 -14.31
N MET A 101 14.59 -45.58 -14.23
CA MET A 101 13.18 -45.27 -14.02
C MET A 101 12.91 -44.75 -12.60
N VAL A 102 13.44 -45.42 -11.57
CA VAL A 102 13.25 -45.01 -10.17
C VAL A 102 13.94 -43.68 -9.88
N GLY A 103 15.20 -43.54 -10.30
CA GLY A 103 15.96 -42.30 -10.12
C GLY A 103 15.35 -41.14 -10.91
N GLY A 104 14.93 -41.39 -12.15
CA GLY A 104 14.20 -40.42 -12.96
C GLY A 104 12.90 -39.95 -12.30
N ALA A 105 12.15 -40.88 -11.71
CA ALA A 105 10.92 -40.58 -11.00
C ALA A 105 11.13 -39.69 -9.76
N ILE A 106 12.11 -40.03 -8.91
CA ILE A 106 12.41 -39.30 -7.67
C ILE A 106 12.90 -37.89 -8.01
N CYS A 107 13.90 -37.77 -8.89
CA CYS A 107 14.45 -36.47 -9.26
C CYS A 107 13.43 -35.60 -9.99
N GLY A 108 12.65 -36.19 -10.90
CA GLY A 108 11.58 -35.50 -11.61
C GLY A 108 10.49 -35.00 -10.67
N SER A 109 10.06 -35.80 -9.70
CA SER A 109 9.06 -35.41 -8.70
C SER A 109 9.57 -34.29 -7.78
N ALA A 110 10.83 -34.36 -7.33
CA ALA A 110 11.44 -33.31 -6.51
C ALA A 110 11.55 -31.98 -7.29
N ALA A 111 11.96 -32.04 -8.56
CA ALA A 111 12.03 -30.85 -9.42
C ALA A 111 10.63 -30.27 -9.67
N GLY A 112 9.64 -31.14 -9.92
CA GLY A 112 8.23 -30.76 -10.07
C GLY A 112 7.67 -30.11 -8.81
N LEU A 113 8.03 -30.61 -7.62
CA LEU A 113 7.62 -30.04 -6.33
C LEU A 113 8.15 -28.62 -6.13
N ILE A 114 9.43 -28.40 -6.46
CA ILE A 114 10.05 -27.06 -6.41
C ILE A 114 9.32 -26.10 -7.36
N ALA A 115 9.14 -26.51 -8.62
CA ALA A 115 8.44 -25.70 -9.61
C ALA A 115 6.99 -25.38 -9.19
N ALA A 116 6.27 -26.38 -8.67
CA ALA A 116 4.90 -26.20 -8.18
C ALA A 116 4.83 -25.22 -7.00
N GLY A 117 5.72 -25.34 -6.01
CA GLY A 117 5.75 -24.42 -4.87
C GLY A 117 6.08 -22.98 -5.28
N ILE A 118 7.06 -22.77 -6.14
CA ILE A 118 7.40 -21.43 -6.68
C ILE A 118 6.21 -20.85 -7.45
N MET A 119 5.54 -21.65 -8.27
CA MET A 119 4.36 -21.23 -9.01
C MET A 119 3.20 -20.86 -8.08
N MET A 120 2.95 -21.64 -7.03
CA MET A 120 1.90 -21.33 -6.04
C MET A 120 2.18 -20.01 -5.31
N ILE A 121 3.43 -19.78 -4.86
CA ILE A 121 3.82 -18.51 -4.22
C ILE A 121 3.64 -17.35 -5.21
N SER A 122 4.08 -17.53 -6.45
CA SER A 122 4.00 -16.50 -7.50
C SER A 122 2.57 -16.15 -7.87
N VAL A 123 1.72 -17.14 -8.14
CA VAL A 123 0.31 -16.94 -8.49
C VAL A 123 -0.47 -16.39 -7.31
N GLY A 124 -0.24 -16.89 -6.10
CA GLY A 124 -0.89 -16.38 -4.90
C GLY A 124 -0.55 -14.92 -4.59
N SER A 125 0.63 -14.45 -5.01
CA SER A 125 1.06 -13.05 -4.81
C SER A 125 0.41 -12.06 -5.79
N LEU A 126 -0.36 -12.55 -6.77
CA LEU A 126 -1.13 -11.70 -7.67
C LEU A 126 -2.36 -11.13 -6.95
N ARG A 127 -2.84 -9.96 -7.41
CA ARG A 127 -4.10 -9.38 -6.93
C ARG A 127 -5.29 -10.21 -7.41
N LEU A 128 -5.70 -11.16 -6.58
CA LEU A 128 -6.77 -12.10 -6.83
C LEU A 128 -7.75 -12.08 -5.65
N PRO A 129 -9.01 -12.48 -5.85
CA PRO A 129 -9.98 -12.59 -4.77
C PRO A 129 -9.48 -13.46 -3.60
N THR A 130 -9.98 -13.20 -2.40
CA THR A 130 -9.64 -13.97 -1.18
C THR A 130 -9.89 -15.47 -1.36
N ASP A 131 -11.02 -15.83 -1.97
CA ASP A 131 -11.42 -17.23 -2.18
C ASP A 131 -10.83 -17.85 -3.45
N PHE A 132 -9.97 -17.11 -4.17
CA PHE A 132 -9.37 -17.60 -5.40
C PHE A 132 -8.63 -18.91 -5.14
N TRP A 133 -9.10 -19.96 -5.80
CA TRP A 133 -8.62 -21.35 -5.74
C TRP A 133 -8.78 -22.08 -4.39
N SER A 134 -9.58 -21.55 -3.45
CA SER A 134 -10.06 -22.26 -2.24
C SER A 134 -8.92 -22.88 -1.41
N GLY A 135 -7.82 -22.13 -1.25
CA GLY A 135 -6.68 -22.50 -0.42
C GLY A 135 -6.20 -21.27 0.32
N THR A 136 -6.74 -21.06 1.52
CA THR A 136 -6.37 -19.98 2.44
C THR A 136 -5.55 -20.59 3.56
N ARG A 137 -4.29 -20.15 3.71
CA ARG A 137 -3.41 -20.59 4.81
C ARG A 137 -3.61 -19.80 6.09
N LEU A 138 -4.22 -18.62 5.97
CA LEU A 138 -4.54 -17.74 7.06
C LEU A 138 -6.04 -17.49 7.05
N ALA A 139 -6.63 -17.44 8.23
CA ALA A 139 -8.00 -17.04 8.44
C ALA A 139 -8.10 -16.16 9.69
N TYR A 140 -9.23 -15.47 9.83
CA TYR A 140 -9.55 -14.78 11.08
C TYR A 140 -10.01 -15.80 12.12
N GLY A 141 -9.30 -15.87 13.24
CA GLY A 141 -9.69 -16.60 14.44
C GLY A 141 -10.95 -16.02 15.08
N THR A 142 -11.48 -16.72 16.09
CA THR A 142 -12.72 -16.33 16.78
C THR A 142 -12.62 -14.98 17.51
N ASN A 143 -11.40 -14.56 17.85
CA ASN A 143 -11.07 -13.29 18.50
C ASN A 143 -10.61 -12.20 17.51
N GLY A 144 -10.70 -12.45 16.19
CA GLY A 144 -10.22 -11.53 15.15
C GLY A 144 -8.73 -11.59 14.83
N SER A 145 -7.94 -12.34 15.59
CA SER A 145 -6.51 -12.54 15.32
C SER A 145 -6.32 -13.33 14.01
N ILE A 146 -5.18 -13.12 13.34
CA ILE A 146 -4.84 -13.85 12.12
C ILE A 146 -4.18 -15.16 12.52
N GLU A 147 -4.80 -16.29 12.18
CA GLU A 147 -4.38 -17.63 12.58
C GLU A 147 -4.20 -18.54 11.36
N HIS A 148 -3.35 -19.56 11.47
CA HIS A 148 -3.19 -20.58 10.44
C HIS A 148 -4.47 -21.40 10.26
N ASP A 149 -4.88 -21.56 9.01
CA ASP A 149 -5.97 -22.44 8.60
C ASP A 149 -5.42 -23.68 7.88
N SER A 150 -6.03 -24.83 8.15
CA SER A 150 -5.57 -26.15 7.70
C SER A 150 -6.09 -26.54 6.30
N SER A 151 -6.61 -25.58 5.52
CA SER A 151 -7.40 -25.85 4.31
C SER A 151 -6.61 -26.39 3.10
N VAL A 152 -5.27 -26.43 3.14
CA VAL A 152 -4.43 -26.85 1.99
C VAL A 152 -3.98 -28.30 2.12
N PHE A 153 -4.62 -29.19 1.36
CA PHE A 153 -4.30 -30.63 1.32
C PHE A 153 -2.87 -30.96 0.84
N PHE A 154 -2.32 -30.21 -0.12
CA PHE A 154 -0.95 -30.44 -0.63
C PHE A 154 -0.14 -29.13 -0.58
N PRO A 155 0.63 -28.89 0.51
CA PRO A 155 1.27 -27.61 0.77
C PRO A 155 2.66 -27.49 0.10
N ALA A 156 2.72 -27.56 -1.23
CA ALA A 156 3.98 -27.52 -1.99
C ALA A 156 4.79 -26.25 -1.73
N ASP A 157 4.13 -25.10 -1.71
CA ASP A 157 4.67 -23.80 -1.30
C ASP A 157 5.28 -23.80 0.11
N LYS A 158 4.65 -24.45 1.11
CA LYS A 158 5.25 -24.57 2.46
C LYS A 158 6.53 -25.41 2.44
N ILE A 159 6.52 -26.53 1.71
CA ILE A 159 7.70 -27.41 1.60
C ILE A 159 8.84 -26.66 0.91
N VAL A 160 8.55 -25.96 -0.18
CA VAL A 160 9.55 -25.19 -0.93
C VAL A 160 10.05 -23.99 -0.13
N SER A 161 9.15 -23.28 0.56
CA SER A 161 9.49 -22.20 1.51
C SER A 161 10.45 -22.71 2.58
N ALA A 162 10.15 -23.85 3.22
CA ALA A 162 11.00 -24.43 4.25
C ALA A 162 12.35 -24.89 3.68
N LEU A 163 12.38 -25.48 2.48
CA LEU A 163 13.61 -25.88 1.81
C LEU A 163 14.53 -24.67 1.56
N TYR A 164 14.04 -23.61 0.92
CA TYR A 164 14.85 -22.43 0.63
C TYR A 164 15.16 -21.60 1.88
N GLY A 165 14.27 -21.59 2.86
CA GLY A 165 14.54 -21.03 4.19
C GLY A 165 15.73 -21.73 4.85
N HIS A 166 15.72 -23.07 4.91
CA HIS A 166 16.82 -23.83 5.49
C HIS A 166 18.14 -23.66 4.70
N LEU A 167 18.09 -23.67 3.37
CA LEU A 167 19.25 -23.42 2.53
C LEU A 167 19.82 -22.00 2.76
N SER A 168 18.97 -21.00 2.98
CA SER A 168 19.38 -19.61 3.26
C SER A 168 20.09 -19.43 4.60
N LEU A 169 19.94 -20.36 5.55
CA LEU A 169 20.66 -20.34 6.82
C LEU A 169 21.96 -21.16 6.78
N THR A 170 22.12 -22.01 5.77
CA THR A 170 23.19 -23.00 5.70
C THR A 170 24.06 -22.80 4.45
N THR A 171 23.75 -23.52 3.36
CA THR A 171 24.60 -23.66 2.18
C THR A 171 24.54 -22.42 1.26
N PHE A 172 23.42 -21.70 1.26
CA PHE A 172 23.22 -20.44 0.51
C PHE A 172 23.09 -19.24 1.46
N SER A 173 23.84 -19.26 2.56
CA SER A 173 23.81 -18.19 3.54
C SER A 173 24.33 -16.86 2.97
N ILE A 174 23.59 -15.80 3.24
CA ILE A 174 23.90 -14.41 2.90
C ILE A 174 23.60 -13.52 4.12
N GLY A 175 24.06 -12.26 4.11
CA GLY A 175 23.84 -11.33 5.23
C GLY A 175 22.37 -11.05 5.59
N THR A 176 21.44 -11.30 4.67
CA THR A 176 19.99 -11.19 4.89
C THR A 176 19.27 -12.52 4.55
N PRO A 177 19.37 -13.55 5.42
CA PRO A 177 18.78 -14.85 5.15
C PRO A 177 17.26 -14.79 4.91
N LEU A 178 16.77 -15.55 3.93
CA LEU A 178 15.35 -15.64 3.60
C LEU A 178 14.52 -16.09 4.81
N ALA A 179 15.02 -17.06 5.58
CA ALA A 179 14.31 -17.55 6.77
C ALA A 179 14.17 -16.51 7.88
N VAL A 180 15.11 -15.57 7.99
CA VAL A 180 15.03 -14.48 8.97
C VAL A 180 14.05 -13.42 8.51
N GLN A 181 14.05 -13.09 7.22
CA GLN A 181 13.21 -12.01 6.68
C GLN A 181 11.79 -12.46 6.36
N TYR A 182 11.59 -13.73 6.00
CA TYR A 182 10.31 -14.35 5.67
C TYR A 182 10.20 -15.75 6.31
N PRO A 183 10.09 -15.85 7.65
CA PRO A 183 10.02 -17.14 8.34
C PRO A 183 8.85 -18.00 7.85
N ASP A 184 7.69 -17.38 7.60
CA ASP A 184 6.49 -18.02 7.05
C ASP A 184 6.17 -17.50 5.64
N LEU A 185 7.12 -17.63 4.72
CA LEU A 185 6.98 -17.12 3.35
C LEU A 185 5.73 -17.65 2.63
N ALA A 186 5.31 -18.88 2.90
CA ALA A 186 4.12 -19.48 2.31
C ALA A 186 2.81 -18.76 2.68
N ASP A 187 2.79 -18.00 3.78
CA ASP A 187 1.58 -17.31 4.26
C ASP A 187 1.43 -15.91 3.67
N VAL A 188 2.54 -15.30 3.22
CA VAL A 188 2.57 -13.97 2.60
C VAL A 188 1.49 -13.80 1.52
N PRO A 189 1.34 -14.73 0.55
CA PRO A 189 0.36 -14.56 -0.51
C PRO A 189 -1.08 -14.50 0.02
N THR A 190 -1.40 -15.26 1.08
CA THR A 190 -2.75 -15.24 1.67
C THR A 190 -2.96 -13.96 2.47
N SER A 191 -1.96 -13.53 3.24
CA SER A 191 -2.05 -12.32 4.06
C SER A 191 -2.31 -11.06 3.23
N LEU A 192 -1.72 -10.97 2.03
CA LEU A 192 -1.92 -9.87 1.10
C LEU A 192 -3.30 -9.87 0.42
N ARG A 193 -3.89 -11.06 0.23
CA ARG A 193 -5.22 -11.20 -0.36
C ARG A 193 -6.34 -10.90 0.63
N MET A 194 -6.11 -11.09 1.95
CA MET A 194 -7.00 -10.66 3.02
C MET A 194 -7.04 -9.12 3.10
N SER A 195 -7.68 -8.51 2.12
CA SER A 195 -7.76 -7.08 1.89
C SER A 195 -9.20 -6.67 1.60
N PHE A 196 -9.50 -5.39 1.76
CA PHE A 196 -10.85 -4.85 1.66
C PHE A 196 -11.55 -5.25 0.35
N GLY A 197 -12.85 -5.52 0.42
CA GLY A 197 -13.67 -5.94 -0.72
C GLY A 197 -13.27 -7.31 -1.27
N GLU A 198 -13.06 -8.31 -0.41
CA GLU A 198 -12.79 -9.71 -0.79
C GLU A 198 -11.54 -9.88 -1.66
N GLY A 199 -10.45 -9.18 -1.33
CA GLY A 199 -9.21 -9.24 -2.10
C GLY A 199 -9.17 -8.29 -3.30
N ARG A 200 -10.20 -7.47 -3.48
CA ARG A 200 -10.24 -6.46 -4.54
C ARG A 200 -9.42 -5.24 -4.21
N ALA A 201 -9.13 -4.92 -2.96
CA ALA A 201 -8.26 -3.79 -2.61
C ALA A 201 -6.82 -4.00 -3.10
N ARG A 202 -6.01 -2.95 -3.03
CA ARG A 202 -4.62 -2.98 -3.44
C ARG A 202 -3.81 -3.81 -2.44
N ASN A 203 -3.17 -4.86 -2.96
CA ASN A 203 -2.35 -5.79 -2.20
C ASN A 203 -0.86 -5.40 -2.18
N THR A 204 -0.45 -4.36 -2.91
CA THR A 204 0.94 -3.89 -3.02
C THR A 204 1.01 -2.35 -2.94
N ILE A 205 2.14 -1.82 -2.49
CA ILE A 205 2.45 -0.37 -2.56
C ILE A 205 3.91 -0.19 -2.98
N ARG A 206 4.31 1.02 -3.39
CA ARG A 206 5.72 1.32 -3.61
C ARG A 206 6.40 1.66 -2.29
N PRO A 207 7.72 1.47 -2.16
CA PRO A 207 8.49 1.93 -1.00
C PRO A 207 8.29 3.42 -0.69
N ALA A 208 8.15 4.26 -1.71
CA ALA A 208 7.91 5.70 -1.54
C ALA A 208 6.46 6.06 -1.12
N ASP A 209 5.53 5.10 -1.11
CA ASP A 209 4.13 5.34 -0.78
C ASP A 209 3.86 5.31 0.73
N PHE A 210 4.84 4.96 1.56
CA PHE A 210 4.74 5.05 3.02
C PHE A 210 6.07 5.45 3.66
N GLN A 211 5.99 5.94 4.90
CA GLN A 211 7.14 6.23 5.74
C GLN A 211 6.86 5.84 7.18
N VAL A 212 7.82 5.19 7.84
CA VAL A 212 7.79 4.99 9.29
C VAL A 212 8.28 6.27 9.95
N ARG A 213 7.37 7.00 10.63
CA ARG A 213 7.67 8.26 11.31
C ARG A 213 8.27 8.05 12.69
N GLY A 214 7.93 6.95 13.35
CA GLY A 214 8.48 6.66 14.67
C GLY A 214 8.01 5.33 15.24
N ARG A 215 8.58 5.00 16.38
CA ARG A 215 8.37 3.75 17.10
C ARG A 215 8.03 4.03 18.57
N PHE A 216 7.24 3.18 19.18
CA PHE A 216 6.94 3.25 20.61
C PHE A 216 6.80 1.86 21.23
N THR A 217 6.99 1.77 22.54
CA THR A 217 6.77 0.54 23.30
C THR A 217 5.84 0.82 24.45
N VAL A 218 4.91 -0.10 24.72
CA VAL A 218 4.05 -0.06 25.90
C VAL A 218 4.31 -1.29 26.76
N GLY A 219 4.73 -1.05 28.00
CA GLY A 219 5.09 -2.10 28.93
C GLY A 219 6.25 -1.69 29.83
N GLY A 220 6.26 -2.21 31.05
CA GLY A 220 7.25 -1.92 32.07
C GLY A 220 7.24 -2.98 33.17
N SER A 221 8.16 -2.88 34.12
CA SER A 221 8.26 -3.82 35.25
C SER A 221 6.94 -3.89 36.02
N GLY A 222 6.38 -5.10 36.14
CA GLY A 222 5.14 -5.36 36.90
C GLY A 222 3.83 -5.22 36.11
N GLN A 223 3.87 -4.91 34.81
CA GLN A 223 2.68 -4.97 33.95
C GLN A 223 2.45 -6.38 33.43
N THR A 224 1.19 -6.78 33.29
CA THR A 224 0.79 -8.03 32.64
C THR A 224 0.28 -7.72 31.24
N LEU A 225 0.38 -8.67 30.30
CA LEU A 225 -0.16 -8.47 28.96
C LEU A 225 -1.64 -8.06 28.98
N ASP A 226 -2.46 -8.63 29.87
CA ASP A 226 -3.88 -8.30 29.98
C ASP A 226 -4.12 -6.83 30.39
N SER A 227 -3.26 -6.23 31.22
CA SER A 227 -3.35 -4.80 31.54
C SER A 227 -2.96 -3.94 30.33
N LEU A 228 -2.01 -4.39 29.53
CA LEU A 228 -1.56 -3.69 28.32
C LEU A 228 -2.61 -3.75 27.19
N LEU A 229 -3.37 -4.85 27.11
CA LEU A 229 -4.45 -5.07 26.13
C LEU A 229 -5.78 -4.40 26.49
N SER A 230 -5.88 -3.80 27.68
CA SER A 230 -7.00 -2.91 28.04
C SER A 230 -6.86 -1.56 27.35
N ASP A 231 -7.96 -0.87 27.08
CA ASP A 231 -7.93 0.53 26.63
C ASP A 231 -9.12 1.34 27.16
N ARG A 232 -9.05 2.66 26.98
CA ARG A 232 -10.08 3.60 27.43
C ARG A 232 -11.39 3.56 26.65
N TRP A 233 -11.41 2.97 25.44
CA TRP A 233 -12.57 3.01 24.55
C TRP A 233 -13.48 1.80 24.74
N VAL A 234 -12.91 0.65 25.09
CA VAL A 234 -13.64 -0.60 25.30
C VAL A 234 -13.28 -1.19 26.68
N PRO A 235 -14.26 -1.32 27.61
CA PRO A 235 -14.01 -1.71 29.00
C PRO A 235 -13.36 -3.08 29.22
N ALA A 236 -13.56 -4.01 28.28
CA ALA A 236 -13.00 -5.36 28.38
C ALA A 236 -11.59 -5.43 27.79
N PRO A 237 -10.63 -6.15 28.41
CA PRO A 237 -9.34 -6.42 27.80
C PRO A 237 -9.48 -7.14 26.46
N GLN A 238 -8.70 -6.73 25.47
CA GLN A 238 -8.65 -7.40 24.18
C GLN A 238 -8.06 -8.81 24.35
N LYS A 239 -8.59 -9.79 23.61
CA LYS A 239 -7.98 -11.12 23.48
C LYS A 239 -7.14 -11.13 22.21
N ALA A 240 -5.88 -11.54 22.32
CA ALA A 240 -4.97 -11.67 21.19
C ALA A 240 -4.27 -13.03 21.23
N THR A 241 -4.15 -13.66 20.07
CA THR A 241 -3.44 -14.92 19.86
C THR A 241 -2.33 -14.73 18.82
N ASP A 242 -1.33 -15.60 18.86
CA ASP A 242 -0.30 -15.67 17.84
C ASP A 242 -0.85 -16.31 16.55
N VAL A 243 0.01 -16.43 15.52
CA VAL A 243 -0.39 -17.02 14.23
C VAL A 243 -0.78 -18.50 14.34
N ASN A 244 -0.35 -19.19 15.40
CA ASN A 244 -0.69 -20.59 15.65
C ASN A 244 -1.98 -20.73 16.48
N GLY A 245 -2.62 -19.63 16.87
CA GLY A 245 -3.80 -19.61 17.75
C GLY A 245 -3.46 -19.77 19.24
N GLU A 246 -2.18 -19.70 19.61
CA GLU A 246 -1.71 -19.79 20.99
C GLU A 246 -1.75 -18.41 21.68
N ARG A 247 -1.86 -18.41 23.01
CA ARG A 247 -1.86 -17.15 23.78
C ARG A 247 -0.42 -16.65 23.94
N TYR A 248 -0.21 -15.36 23.69
CA TYR A 248 1.08 -14.72 23.95
C TYR A 248 1.52 -14.87 25.42
N PRO A 249 2.84 -14.98 25.69
CA PRO A 249 3.37 -15.01 27.04
C PRO A 249 2.95 -13.80 27.88
N ALA A 250 2.70 -13.99 29.18
CA ALA A 250 2.19 -12.95 30.07
C ALA A 250 3.14 -11.76 30.26
N ASN A 251 4.45 -11.98 30.07
CA ASN A 251 5.51 -10.97 30.13
C ASN A 251 5.75 -10.24 28.79
N SER A 252 4.90 -10.46 27.79
CA SER A 252 5.00 -9.76 26.51
C SER A 252 4.74 -8.25 26.66
N ARG A 253 5.30 -7.47 25.74
CA ARG A 253 5.09 -6.02 25.62
C ARG A 253 4.33 -5.68 24.34
N ILE A 254 3.84 -4.45 24.24
CA ILE A 254 3.33 -3.92 22.98
C ILE A 254 4.44 -3.13 22.30
N GLU A 255 4.65 -3.42 21.02
CA GLU A 255 5.53 -2.68 20.12
C GLU A 255 4.69 -1.95 19.10
N GLY A 256 4.97 -0.67 18.89
CA GLY A 256 4.15 0.22 18.09
C GLY A 256 4.94 0.93 17.00
N PHE A 257 4.37 1.01 15.80
CA PHE A 257 4.96 1.70 14.64
C PHE A 257 4.00 2.74 14.10
N VAL A 258 4.46 3.98 14.01
CA VAL A 258 3.71 5.08 13.40
C VAL A 258 4.11 5.22 11.95
N ILE A 259 3.14 4.97 11.07
CA ILE A 259 3.30 4.89 9.63
C ILE A 259 2.44 5.95 8.99
N THR A 260 3.04 6.78 8.16
CA THR A 260 2.32 7.72 7.29
C THR A 260 2.28 7.18 5.89
N PHE A 261 1.07 7.04 5.37
CA PHE A 261 0.79 6.65 4.00
C PHE A 261 0.59 7.90 3.16
N ASN A 262 1.35 7.96 2.08
CA ASN A 262 1.25 9.02 1.10
C ASN A 262 0.08 8.75 0.15
N ALA A 263 -0.30 9.74 -0.64
CA ALA A 263 -1.40 9.60 -1.60
C ALA A 263 -1.26 8.41 -2.57
N GLY A 264 -0.02 8.00 -2.88
CA GLY A 264 0.27 6.82 -3.67
C GLY A 264 -0.24 5.50 -3.09
N ALA A 265 -0.51 5.42 -1.78
CA ALA A 265 -1.07 4.24 -1.11
C ALA A 265 -2.61 4.18 -1.14
N LYS A 266 -3.29 5.21 -1.66
CA LYS A 266 -4.75 5.27 -1.72
C LYS A 266 -5.31 4.22 -2.69
N GLU A 267 -6.47 3.68 -2.34
CA GLU A 267 -7.22 2.74 -3.17
C GLU A 267 -7.78 3.43 -4.42
N LYS A 268 -7.83 2.68 -5.52
CA LYS A 268 -8.46 3.15 -6.76
C LYS A 268 -9.97 3.26 -6.52
N GLY A 269 -10.52 4.46 -6.73
CA GLY A 269 -11.93 4.79 -6.47
C GLY A 269 -12.10 5.65 -5.22
N ASP A 270 -12.21 5.01 -4.05
CA ASP A 270 -12.49 5.70 -2.77
C ASP A 270 -11.45 6.76 -2.43
N GLY A 271 -10.22 6.66 -2.96
CA GLY A 271 -9.14 7.62 -2.73
C GLY A 271 -8.73 7.72 -1.26
N LYS A 272 -9.03 6.66 -0.50
CA LYS A 272 -8.64 6.46 0.89
C LYS A 272 -7.61 5.35 0.97
N VAL A 273 -6.77 5.41 1.99
CA VAL A 273 -5.90 4.29 2.33
C VAL A 273 -6.74 3.29 3.10
N ALA A 274 -6.89 2.06 2.61
CA ALA A 274 -7.56 0.97 3.31
C ALA A 274 -6.55 -0.11 3.68
N ILE A 275 -6.55 -0.52 4.95
CA ILE A 275 -5.58 -1.47 5.50
C ILE A 275 -6.30 -2.47 6.41
N GLY A 276 -6.11 -3.76 6.12
CA GLY A 276 -6.46 -4.85 7.03
C GLY A 276 -5.28 -5.27 7.90
N GLY A 277 -5.56 -5.89 9.06
CA GLY A 277 -4.52 -6.36 9.98
C GLY A 277 -3.51 -7.32 9.34
N SER A 278 -3.95 -8.22 8.46
CA SER A 278 -3.11 -9.18 7.71
C SER A 278 -2.14 -8.54 6.70
N GLN A 279 -2.36 -7.28 6.32
CA GLN A 279 -1.54 -6.58 5.33
C GLN A 279 -0.31 -5.90 5.95
N ILE A 280 -0.28 -5.78 7.27
CA ILE A 280 0.88 -5.30 8.02
C ILE A 280 1.44 -6.47 8.82
N ARG A 281 2.75 -6.69 8.75
CA ARG A 281 3.41 -7.80 9.45
C ARG A 281 4.67 -7.30 10.12
N LEU A 282 4.89 -7.73 11.35
CA LEU A 282 6.15 -7.50 12.03
C LEU A 282 6.88 -8.83 12.14
N VAL A 283 8.11 -8.86 11.66
CA VAL A 283 9.01 -9.98 11.91
C VAL A 283 9.78 -9.69 13.17
N ILE A 284 9.71 -10.62 14.10
CA ILE A 284 10.43 -10.57 15.36
C ILE A 284 11.31 -11.83 15.47
N ALA A 285 12.45 -11.71 16.13
CA ALA A 285 13.34 -12.83 16.35
C ALA A 285 14.09 -12.67 17.68
N LYS A 286 14.71 -13.75 18.16
CA LYS A 286 15.60 -13.70 19.32
C LYS A 286 17.00 -13.33 18.84
N PRO A 287 17.65 -12.31 19.41
CA PRO A 287 19.05 -12.03 19.11
C PRO A 287 19.93 -13.14 19.71
N ASP A 288 20.92 -13.62 18.97
CA ASP A 288 21.90 -14.57 19.46
C ASP A 288 22.75 -13.88 20.57
N PRO A 289 22.89 -14.50 21.76
CA PRO A 289 23.65 -13.90 22.86
C PRO A 289 25.14 -13.71 22.53
N SER A 290 25.67 -14.45 21.56
CA SER A 290 27.06 -14.37 21.11
C SER A 290 27.27 -13.39 19.96
N ASP A 291 26.22 -13.09 19.18
CA ASP A 291 26.26 -12.18 18.03
C ASP A 291 24.91 -11.45 17.88
N ALA A 292 24.86 -10.18 18.28
CA ALA A 292 23.63 -9.39 18.24
C ALA A 292 23.09 -9.12 16.82
N GLU A 293 23.87 -9.39 15.77
CA GLU A 293 23.44 -9.28 14.37
C GLU A 293 22.86 -10.60 13.83
N ARG A 294 23.03 -11.70 14.58
CA ARG A 294 22.46 -13.00 14.26
C ARG A 294 21.15 -13.20 15.00
N PHE A 295 20.15 -13.72 14.27
CA PHE A 295 18.81 -13.94 14.79
C PHE A 295 18.46 -15.42 14.79
N GLU A 296 17.84 -15.86 15.88
CA GLU A 296 17.30 -17.19 16.09
C GLU A 296 15.77 -17.11 16.21
N ASP A 297 15.10 -18.22 15.87
CA ASP A 297 13.65 -18.38 16.03
C ASP A 297 12.81 -17.23 15.44
N PRO A 298 13.01 -16.83 14.16
CA PRO A 298 12.23 -15.75 13.56
C PRO A 298 10.75 -16.14 13.43
N MET A 299 9.85 -15.23 13.78
CA MET A 299 8.40 -15.41 13.67
C MET A 299 7.70 -14.15 13.14
N VAL A 300 6.52 -14.34 12.54
CA VAL A 300 5.65 -13.25 12.09
C VAL A 300 4.56 -12.99 13.14
N VAL A 301 4.38 -11.72 13.51
CA VAL A 301 3.23 -11.27 14.29
C VAL A 301 2.42 -10.22 13.52
N TYR A 302 1.10 -10.25 13.73
CA TYR A 302 0.13 -9.34 13.12
C TYR A 302 -0.29 -8.26 14.12
N PRO A 303 -0.71 -7.07 13.66
CA PRO A 303 -1.15 -6.01 14.56
C PRO A 303 -2.43 -6.42 15.28
N ILE A 304 -2.50 -6.11 16.58
CA ILE A 304 -3.69 -6.31 17.41
C ILE A 304 -4.62 -5.09 17.37
N ALA A 305 -4.08 -3.91 17.07
CA ALA A 305 -4.83 -2.68 16.96
C ALA A 305 -4.10 -1.71 16.05
N ALA A 306 -4.83 -0.70 15.56
CA ALA A 306 -4.23 0.50 15.03
C ALA A 306 -4.92 1.74 15.58
N SER A 307 -4.14 2.78 15.84
CA SER A 307 -4.67 4.10 16.16
C SER A 307 -4.60 5.00 14.94
N CYS A 308 -5.69 5.69 14.64
CA CYS A 308 -5.77 6.65 13.54
C CYS A 308 -6.77 7.75 13.88
N GLN A 309 -6.84 8.79 13.05
CA GLN A 309 -7.90 9.79 13.14
C GLN A 309 -9.26 9.10 13.06
N ALA A 310 -10.19 9.47 13.95
CA ALA A 310 -11.50 8.83 14.05
C ALA A 310 -12.54 9.50 13.13
N GLU A 311 -12.47 10.82 12.98
CA GLU A 311 -13.47 11.59 12.23
C GLU A 311 -12.83 12.72 11.44
N ALA A 312 -13.44 13.09 10.31
CA ALA A 312 -12.93 14.13 9.42
C ALA A 312 -13.09 15.54 10.04
N ALA A 313 -14.18 15.73 10.79
CA ALA A 313 -14.55 17.00 11.41
C ALA A 313 -13.74 17.31 12.68
N THR A 314 -13.41 16.27 13.46
CA THR A 314 -12.61 16.38 14.67
C THR A 314 -11.33 15.56 14.52
N PRO A 315 -10.13 16.17 14.54
CA PRO A 315 -8.87 15.46 14.34
C PRO A 315 -8.46 14.59 15.55
N GLN A 316 -9.41 14.15 16.37
CA GLN A 316 -9.15 13.26 17.49
C GLN A 316 -8.78 11.87 16.96
N ALA A 317 -7.69 11.32 17.49
CA ALA A 317 -7.31 9.96 17.23
C ALA A 317 -8.00 9.00 18.20
N ALA A 318 -8.36 7.83 17.69
CA ALA A 318 -8.87 6.72 18.48
C ALA A 318 -8.07 5.45 18.19
N ARG A 319 -8.11 4.52 19.13
CA ARG A 319 -7.58 3.16 18.98
C ARG A 319 -8.69 2.26 18.45
N PHE A 320 -8.41 1.55 17.37
CA PHE A 320 -9.31 0.56 16.78
C PHE A 320 -8.68 -0.83 16.91
N ARG A 321 -9.41 -1.76 17.50
CA ARG A 321 -8.97 -3.14 17.72
C ARG A 321 -9.21 -3.98 16.46
N PHE A 322 -8.31 -4.92 16.19
CA PHE A 322 -8.54 -6.02 15.26
C PHE A 322 -9.10 -7.22 16.04
N ASP A 323 -10.30 -7.08 16.61
CA ASP A 323 -10.96 -8.07 17.47
C ASP A 323 -12.16 -8.78 16.82
N GLY A 324 -12.30 -8.63 15.51
CA GLY A 324 -13.34 -9.25 14.69
C GLY A 324 -12.82 -9.61 13.30
N ARG A 325 -13.64 -10.34 12.54
CA ARG A 325 -13.33 -10.72 11.16
C ARG A 325 -13.51 -9.50 10.25
N ASP A 326 -12.69 -9.41 9.20
CA ASP A 326 -12.84 -8.41 8.13
C ASP A 326 -12.84 -6.94 8.62
N ILE A 327 -12.08 -6.65 9.68
CA ILE A 327 -11.87 -5.28 10.14
C ILE A 327 -10.83 -4.61 9.24
N PHE A 328 -11.28 -3.62 8.48
CA PHE A 328 -10.44 -2.76 7.65
C PHE A 328 -10.50 -1.33 8.16
N LEU A 329 -9.33 -0.73 8.38
CA LEU A 329 -9.22 0.65 8.79
C LEU A 329 -8.95 1.51 7.55
N ALA A 330 -9.71 2.60 7.43
CA ALA A 330 -9.60 3.52 6.33
C ALA A 330 -9.06 4.88 6.80
N GLY A 331 -8.22 5.50 5.99
CA GLY A 331 -7.86 6.90 6.17
C GLY A 331 -9.10 7.78 6.10
N VAL A 332 -9.15 8.81 6.92
CA VAL A 332 -10.33 9.65 7.05
C VAL A 332 -10.28 10.82 6.05
N GLY A 333 -11.37 11.02 5.32
CA GLY A 333 -11.55 12.21 4.48
C GLY A 333 -10.68 12.26 3.22
N GLY A 334 -10.44 13.48 2.74
CA GLY A 334 -9.71 13.80 1.51
C GLY A 334 -8.22 14.10 1.72
N ALA A 335 -7.72 13.95 2.95
CA ALA A 335 -6.34 14.23 3.33
C ALA A 335 -5.32 13.58 2.37
N SER A 336 -4.26 14.31 2.01
CA SER A 336 -3.20 13.78 1.13
C SER A 336 -2.42 12.63 1.76
N GLU A 337 -2.31 12.65 3.08
CA GLU A 337 -1.60 11.67 3.89
C GLU A 337 -2.54 11.07 4.94
N ALA A 338 -2.33 9.81 5.26
CA ALA A 338 -3.05 9.13 6.34
C ALA A 338 -2.03 8.51 7.31
N THR A 339 -2.11 8.85 8.59
CA THR A 339 -1.19 8.33 9.61
C THR A 339 -1.89 7.31 10.49
N PHE A 340 -1.24 6.16 10.65
CA PHE A 340 -1.68 5.04 11.48
C PHE A 340 -0.57 4.65 12.45
N ALA A 341 -0.93 4.32 13.68
CA ALA A 341 -0.03 3.73 14.66
C ALA A 341 -0.45 2.27 14.89
N PHE A 342 0.29 1.31 14.33
CA PHE A 342 -0.01 -0.13 14.47
C PHE A 342 0.67 -0.69 15.71
N GLU A 343 -0.06 -1.52 16.46
CA GLU A 343 0.38 -2.14 17.71
C GLU A 343 0.51 -3.65 17.55
N PHE A 344 1.63 -4.22 17.98
CA PHE A 344 1.96 -5.64 17.91
C PHE A 344 2.28 -6.15 19.31
N VAL A 345 1.95 -7.41 19.59
CA VAL A 345 2.43 -8.07 20.82
C VAL A 345 3.78 -8.70 20.52
N VAL A 346 4.78 -8.41 21.35
CA VAL A 346 6.14 -8.93 21.21
C VAL A 346 6.55 -9.58 22.53
N PRO A 347 6.89 -10.89 22.54
CA PRO A 347 7.38 -11.55 23.74
C PRO A 347 8.69 -10.92 24.25
N ALA A 348 8.99 -11.10 25.54
CA ALA A 348 10.07 -10.38 26.21
C ALA A 348 11.46 -10.65 25.63
N ASP A 349 11.71 -11.88 25.16
CA ASP A 349 12.96 -12.36 24.58
C ASP A 349 13.10 -12.06 23.08
N TYR A 350 12.10 -11.43 22.47
CA TYR A 350 12.08 -11.10 21.05
C TYR A 350 12.32 -9.61 20.79
N VAL A 351 13.01 -9.34 19.68
CA VAL A 351 13.23 -8.00 19.14
C VAL A 351 12.65 -7.87 17.73
N PRO A 352 12.11 -6.69 17.37
CA PRO A 352 11.71 -6.41 15.99
C PRO A 352 12.90 -6.42 15.02
N VAL A 353 12.76 -7.16 13.92
CA VAL A 353 13.74 -7.30 12.85
C VAL A 353 13.36 -6.41 11.66
N SER A 354 12.16 -6.65 11.10
CA SER A 354 11.65 -5.97 9.92
C SER A 354 10.14 -5.78 9.98
N LEU A 355 9.66 -4.64 9.49
CA LEU A 355 8.24 -4.32 9.35
C LEU A 355 7.86 -4.42 7.88
N TYR A 356 6.76 -5.11 7.57
CA TYR A 356 6.22 -5.22 6.22
C TYR A 356 4.89 -4.50 6.11
N VAL A 357 4.76 -3.65 5.09
CA VAL A 357 3.55 -2.91 4.78
C VAL A 357 3.13 -3.26 3.35
N LYS A 358 2.04 -4.03 3.18
CA LYS A 358 1.60 -4.57 1.88
C LYS A 358 2.77 -5.23 1.11
N ASN A 359 3.51 -6.07 1.84
CA ASN A 359 4.73 -6.79 1.45
C ASN A 359 5.99 -5.96 1.18
N VAL A 360 5.96 -4.63 1.30
CA VAL A 360 7.19 -3.83 1.23
C VAL A 360 7.92 -3.87 2.56
N ARG A 361 9.19 -4.26 2.55
CA ARG A 361 10.02 -4.35 3.75
C ARG A 361 10.55 -2.98 4.18
N HIS A 362 10.50 -2.74 5.48
CA HIS A 362 11.23 -1.70 6.18
C HIS A 362 12.06 -2.35 7.27
N ASP A 363 13.38 -2.29 7.14
CA ASP A 363 14.30 -2.85 8.13
C ASP A 363 14.21 -2.01 9.42
N VAL A 364 14.03 -2.67 10.57
CA VAL A 364 13.95 -1.99 11.88
C VAL A 364 15.32 -1.99 12.58
N ILE A 365 16.17 -2.94 12.23
CA ILE A 365 17.55 -3.07 12.71
C ILE A 365 18.39 -1.92 12.14
N GLY A 366 19.23 -1.29 12.98
CA GLY A 366 20.09 -0.17 12.57
C GLY A 366 19.52 1.23 12.81
N GLY A 367 18.35 1.37 13.47
CA GLY A 367 17.83 2.65 13.93
C GLY A 367 16.91 3.39 12.94
N ALA A 368 16.54 2.76 11.83
CA ALA A 368 15.46 3.25 10.97
C ALA A 368 14.15 3.30 11.77
N GLY A 369 13.62 4.50 11.99
CA GLY A 369 12.45 4.77 12.85
C GLY A 369 12.77 5.36 14.24
N GLY A 370 14.05 5.52 14.59
CA GLY A 370 14.48 6.13 15.85
C GLY A 370 14.31 5.25 17.09
N ALA A 371 14.84 5.71 18.24
CA ALA A 371 14.67 5.01 19.50
C ALA A 371 13.17 4.99 19.91
N PRO A 372 12.64 3.84 20.36
CA PRO A 372 11.22 3.76 20.70
C PRO A 372 10.88 4.67 21.86
N ARG A 373 9.80 5.46 21.71
CA ARG A 373 9.19 6.18 22.83
C ARG A 373 8.60 5.18 23.81
N LYS A 374 9.11 5.15 25.04
CA LYS A 374 8.66 4.22 26.08
C LYS A 374 7.43 4.77 26.81
N MET A 375 6.43 3.92 26.99
CA MET A 375 5.23 4.16 27.78
C MET A 375 5.08 3.00 28.76
N ALA A 376 4.93 3.30 30.05
CA ALA A 376 4.92 2.28 31.08
C ALA A 376 3.58 1.52 31.13
N THR A 377 2.47 2.19 30.78
CA THR A 377 1.10 1.67 30.99
C THR A 377 0.20 1.89 29.77
N ALA A 378 -0.88 1.11 29.68
CA ALA A 378 -1.94 1.33 28.69
C ALA A 378 -2.60 2.72 28.81
N ALA A 379 -2.72 3.26 30.02
CA ALA A 379 -3.30 4.58 30.24
C ALA A 379 -2.44 5.71 29.63
N GLU A 380 -1.11 5.61 29.74
CA GLU A 380 -0.18 6.56 29.09
C GLU A 380 -0.29 6.51 27.57
N ARG A 381 -0.38 5.29 27.00
CA ARG A 381 -0.64 5.07 25.58
C ARG A 381 -1.94 5.72 25.14
N ASP A 382 -3.02 5.45 25.85
CA ASP A 382 -4.37 5.93 25.50
C ASP A 382 -4.47 7.44 25.58
N MET A 383 -3.81 8.05 26.56
CA MET A 383 -3.66 9.50 26.66
C MET A 383 -2.89 10.06 25.45
N ALA A 384 -1.78 9.41 25.07
CA ALA A 384 -0.95 9.87 23.94
C ALA A 384 -1.71 9.79 22.60
N ILE A 385 -2.59 8.80 22.44
CA ILE A 385 -3.51 8.71 21.32
C ILE A 385 -4.57 9.83 21.42
N ALA A 386 -5.22 9.98 22.57
CA ALA A 386 -6.29 10.95 22.80
C ALA A 386 -5.89 12.40 22.49
N THR A 387 -4.67 12.77 22.87
CA THR A 387 -4.11 14.11 22.68
C THR A 387 -3.50 14.30 21.29
N GLY A 388 -3.48 13.27 20.46
CA GLY A 388 -2.80 13.28 19.17
C GLY A 388 -1.27 13.27 19.28
N ALA A 389 -0.68 13.21 20.48
CA ALA A 389 0.76 13.19 20.68
C ALA A 389 1.45 11.97 20.04
N LEU A 390 0.71 10.89 19.78
CA LEU A 390 1.19 9.69 19.09
C LEU A 390 1.08 9.78 17.56
N ILE A 391 0.14 10.56 17.01
CA ILE A 391 -0.16 10.57 15.56
C ILE A 391 0.26 11.89 14.91
N GLY A 392 0.05 13.02 15.59
CA GLY A 392 0.39 14.37 15.13
C GLY A 392 1.70 14.93 15.69
N GLY A 393 2.33 14.29 16.68
CA GLY A 393 3.58 14.74 17.28
C GLY A 393 4.81 14.48 16.41
N SER A 394 5.81 15.38 16.48
CA SER A 394 7.15 15.10 15.95
C SER A 394 7.79 13.97 16.75
N PHE A 395 8.07 12.84 16.10
CA PHE A 395 8.88 11.75 16.65
C PHE A 395 10.36 12.13 16.58
N SER A 396 10.77 13.14 17.34
CA SER A 396 12.17 13.49 17.52
C SER A 396 12.63 13.07 18.92
N PRO A 397 13.78 12.39 19.08
CA PRO A 397 14.31 12.05 20.40
C PRO A 397 14.53 13.34 21.20
N GLY A 398 13.74 13.58 22.25
CA GLY A 398 13.87 14.74 23.14
C GLY A 398 12.93 15.92 22.87
N ALA A 399 11.94 15.80 21.99
CA ALA A 399 10.95 16.87 21.78
C ALA A 399 9.88 16.90 22.91
N THR A 400 9.86 17.99 23.69
CA THR A 400 8.70 18.38 24.48
C THR A 400 7.52 18.70 23.55
N ALA A 401 6.31 18.43 24.03
CA ALA A 401 5.07 18.65 23.29
C ALA A 401 4.90 20.14 22.93
N GLY A 402 5.28 20.49 21.70
CA GLY A 402 5.19 21.84 21.17
C GLY A 402 6.07 22.00 19.95
N GLY A 403 5.55 21.67 18.77
CA GLY A 403 6.25 21.93 17.52
C GLY A 403 5.74 21.12 16.34
N ALA A 404 4.81 21.70 15.58
CA ALA A 404 4.62 21.32 14.19
C ALA A 404 5.87 21.71 13.39
N PRO A 405 6.44 20.85 12.53
CA PRO A 405 7.47 21.26 11.60
C PRO A 405 6.79 21.86 10.36
N GLY A 406 6.55 23.16 10.40
CA GLY A 406 6.21 23.96 9.23
C GLY A 406 6.93 25.28 9.38
N GLY A 407 7.85 25.61 8.49
CA GLY A 407 8.35 26.99 8.41
C GLY A 407 7.17 27.95 8.31
N ASP A 408 7.29 29.12 8.91
CA ASP A 408 6.21 30.12 8.94
C ASP A 408 5.60 30.30 7.54
N LEU A 409 4.27 30.22 7.46
CA LEU A 409 3.54 30.41 6.21
C LEU A 409 3.68 31.87 5.77
N ASP A 410 4.24 32.09 4.58
CA ASP A 410 4.38 33.43 4.01
C ASP A 410 3.03 33.88 3.44
N SER A 411 2.37 34.77 4.18
CA SER A 411 1.11 35.42 3.81
C SER A 411 1.29 36.87 3.34
N SER A 412 2.53 37.35 3.19
CA SER A 412 2.83 38.77 2.91
C SER A 412 2.20 39.30 1.61
N GLN A 413 1.96 38.41 0.65
CA GLN A 413 1.33 38.72 -0.64
C GLN A 413 0.01 37.97 -0.86
N ALA A 414 -0.58 37.41 0.20
CA ALA A 414 -1.85 36.69 0.09
C ALA A 414 -3.00 37.66 -0.20
N GLU A 415 -3.83 37.33 -1.19
CA GLU A 415 -5.08 38.05 -1.42
C GLU A 415 -6.13 37.58 -0.41
N ARG A 416 -6.62 38.49 0.42
CA ARG A 416 -7.70 38.19 1.36
C ARG A 416 -9.04 38.20 0.64
N LEU A 417 -9.66 37.03 0.57
CA LEU A 417 -10.99 36.83 0.02
C LEU A 417 -12.02 36.93 1.16
N GLY A 418 -12.97 37.85 1.02
CA GLY A 418 -14.07 38.03 1.96
C GLY A 418 -13.99 39.32 2.77
N SER A 419 -15.11 39.68 3.40
CA SER A 419 -15.28 40.93 4.17
C SER A 419 -15.22 40.73 5.68
N GLY A 420 -14.83 39.54 6.16
CA GLY A 420 -14.89 39.17 7.58
C GLY A 420 -16.30 38.82 8.09
N THR A 421 -17.30 38.84 7.21
CA THR A 421 -18.67 38.38 7.49
C THR A 421 -18.91 36.99 6.91
N ALA A 422 -19.80 36.20 7.51
CA ALA A 422 -20.13 34.86 7.03
C ALA A 422 -20.51 34.84 5.54
N TRP A 423 -19.98 33.85 4.82
CA TRP A 423 -20.20 33.69 3.39
C TRP A 423 -21.65 33.31 3.09
N ARG A 424 -22.27 34.03 2.13
CA ARG A 424 -23.58 33.66 1.57
C ARG A 424 -23.45 32.78 0.33
N GLU A 425 -22.37 32.95 -0.40
CA GLU A 425 -22.03 32.22 -1.64
C GLU A 425 -20.59 31.72 -1.55
N ALA A 426 -20.23 30.75 -2.40
CA ALA A 426 -18.86 30.26 -2.48
C ALA A 426 -17.88 31.39 -2.87
N PRO A 427 -16.65 31.42 -2.32
CA PRO A 427 -15.66 32.42 -2.68
C PRO A 427 -15.39 32.40 -4.20
N PRO A 428 -15.17 33.57 -4.83
CA PRO A 428 -14.90 33.65 -6.26
C PRO A 428 -13.75 32.72 -6.68
N GLY A 429 -13.99 31.86 -7.67
CA GLY A 429 -13.02 30.87 -8.15
C GLY A 429 -13.09 29.51 -7.45
N LEU A 430 -13.92 29.34 -6.40
CA LEU A 430 -14.24 28.04 -5.83
C LEU A 430 -15.61 27.55 -6.29
N VAL A 431 -15.66 26.32 -6.80
CA VAL A 431 -16.93 25.64 -7.14
C VAL A 431 -16.98 24.31 -6.43
N PHE A 432 -17.99 24.11 -5.59
CA PHE A 432 -18.24 22.85 -4.88
C PHE A 432 -19.24 22.05 -5.68
N SER A 433 -18.75 21.01 -6.35
CA SER A 433 -19.60 20.11 -7.13
C SER A 433 -18.84 18.82 -7.41
N ASN A 434 -19.56 17.69 -7.43
CA ASN A 434 -19.05 16.45 -7.95
C ASN A 434 -19.35 16.27 -9.45
N LEU A 435 -19.94 17.28 -10.11
CA LEU A 435 -20.24 17.23 -11.53
C LEU A 435 -19.16 17.95 -12.33
N LEU A 436 -18.73 17.33 -13.42
CA LEU A 436 -17.96 18.00 -14.46
C LEU A 436 -18.79 19.15 -15.06
N PRO A 437 -18.14 20.24 -15.51
CA PRO A 437 -18.82 21.39 -16.12
C PRO A 437 -19.42 21.08 -17.51
N PHE A 438 -19.20 19.87 -18.02
CA PHE A 438 -19.69 19.36 -19.30
C PHE A 438 -20.04 17.87 -19.18
N THR A 439 -20.73 17.34 -20.19
CA THR A 439 -21.18 15.94 -20.21
C THR A 439 -20.41 15.14 -21.26
N ILE A 440 -19.90 13.97 -20.86
CA ILE A 440 -19.25 13.01 -21.74
C ILE A 440 -20.24 11.90 -22.07
N GLN A 441 -20.24 11.41 -23.32
CA GLN A 441 -21.06 10.26 -23.70
C GLN A 441 -20.36 8.95 -23.30
N LEU A 442 -21.12 8.02 -22.72
CA LEU A 442 -20.65 6.66 -22.48
C LEU A 442 -20.31 5.98 -23.83
N GLY A 443 -19.13 5.38 -23.91
CA GLY A 443 -18.49 4.88 -25.12
C GLY A 443 -17.40 5.82 -25.67
N THR A 444 -17.44 7.12 -25.35
CA THR A 444 -16.45 8.11 -25.82
C THR A 444 -15.54 8.64 -24.71
N GLN A 445 -15.57 8.06 -23.51
CA GLN A 445 -14.79 8.50 -22.34
C GLN A 445 -13.28 8.30 -22.48
N GLY A 446 -12.83 7.55 -23.49
CA GLY A 446 -11.42 7.35 -23.80
C GLY A 446 -10.65 6.71 -22.63
N GLY A 447 -9.61 7.40 -22.16
CA GLY A 447 -8.72 6.96 -21.08
C GLY A 447 -9.28 7.14 -19.66
N LEU A 448 -10.55 7.53 -19.50
CA LEU A 448 -11.22 7.62 -18.22
C LEU A 448 -11.88 6.29 -17.85
N GLU A 449 -11.55 5.76 -16.67
CA GLU A 449 -12.22 4.64 -16.04
C GLU A 449 -13.55 5.13 -15.43
N VAL A 450 -14.65 4.48 -15.83
CA VAL A 450 -16.01 4.82 -15.43
C VAL A 450 -16.66 3.60 -14.81
N ASP A 451 -17.22 3.77 -13.62
CA ASP A 451 -18.09 2.79 -12.99
C ASP A 451 -19.50 2.92 -13.59
N THR A 452 -19.84 1.97 -14.48
CA THR A 452 -21.14 1.91 -15.15
C THR A 452 -22.23 1.36 -14.24
N ASP A 453 -21.88 0.59 -13.22
CA ASP A 453 -22.83 -0.09 -12.34
C ASP A 453 -23.45 0.91 -11.35
N ASN A 454 -22.67 1.90 -10.92
CA ASN A 454 -23.09 2.94 -9.98
C ASN A 454 -23.50 4.26 -10.65
N GLY A 455 -23.93 4.23 -11.92
CA GLY A 455 -24.50 5.39 -12.59
C GLY A 455 -23.47 6.29 -13.29
N ASN A 456 -22.52 5.68 -14.00
CA ASN A 456 -21.56 6.33 -14.89
C ASN A 456 -20.67 7.36 -14.17
N ILE A 457 -20.05 6.94 -13.07
CA ILE A 457 -19.19 7.79 -12.24
C ILE A 457 -17.74 7.59 -12.66
N ILE A 458 -17.00 8.69 -12.89
CA ILE A 458 -15.58 8.66 -13.18
C ILE A 458 -14.82 8.35 -11.89
N THR A 459 -14.06 7.25 -11.90
CA THR A 459 -13.32 6.76 -10.73
C THR A 459 -11.82 7.07 -10.84
N TYR A 460 -11.25 6.99 -12.04
CA TYR A 460 -9.83 7.22 -12.28
C TYR A 460 -9.55 7.51 -13.78
N GLY A 461 -8.45 8.18 -14.11
CA GLY A 461 -7.94 8.24 -15.47
C GLY A 461 -7.53 9.63 -15.97
N GLU A 462 -7.12 9.69 -17.22
CA GLU A 462 -6.73 10.92 -17.91
C GLU A 462 -7.02 10.80 -19.41
N HIS A 463 -7.66 11.81 -19.98
CA HIS A 463 -7.93 11.84 -21.41
C HIS A 463 -7.94 13.26 -21.98
N THR A 464 -7.54 13.37 -23.25
CA THR A 464 -7.57 14.60 -24.02
C THR A 464 -8.67 14.49 -25.07
N PHE A 465 -9.63 15.39 -24.99
CA PHE A 465 -10.77 15.50 -25.89
C PHE A 465 -10.60 16.68 -26.85
N ASP A 466 -11.27 16.59 -27.98
CA ASP A 466 -11.52 17.73 -28.85
C ASP A 466 -12.66 18.58 -28.25
N PRO A 467 -12.47 19.91 -28.04
CA PRO A 467 -13.51 20.78 -27.49
C PRO A 467 -14.82 20.75 -28.28
N GLU A 468 -14.79 20.54 -29.60
CA GLU A 468 -16.01 20.49 -30.42
C GLU A 468 -16.86 19.25 -30.12
N GLN A 469 -16.21 18.10 -29.85
CA GLN A 469 -16.91 16.86 -29.54
C GLN A 469 -17.72 16.98 -28.24
N ILE A 470 -17.20 17.70 -27.24
CA ILE A 470 -17.88 17.91 -25.96
C ILE A 470 -18.93 19.03 -26.03
N LYS A 471 -18.75 20.04 -26.89
CA LYS A 471 -19.78 21.08 -27.06
C LYS A 471 -21.03 20.56 -27.75
N ASN A 472 -20.90 19.50 -28.56
CA ASN A 472 -21.98 18.90 -29.33
C ASN A 472 -22.77 17.81 -28.58
N THR A 473 -22.45 17.47 -27.33
CA THR A 473 -23.16 16.44 -26.54
C THR A 473 -24.50 16.90 -25.91
N ARG A 474 -25.16 17.92 -26.47
CA ARG A 474 -26.49 18.35 -26.01
C ARG A 474 -27.55 17.31 -26.41
N GLY A 475 -28.30 16.78 -25.44
CA GLY A 475 -29.43 15.87 -25.69
C GLY A 475 -29.13 14.37 -25.52
N ILE A 476 -28.00 13.99 -24.95
CA ILE A 476 -27.71 12.59 -24.60
C ILE A 476 -28.71 12.10 -23.54
N ASP A 477 -29.21 10.86 -23.70
CA ASP A 477 -30.03 10.18 -22.68
C ASP A 477 -29.26 10.14 -21.34
N ARG A 478 -29.93 10.49 -20.23
CA ARG A 478 -29.34 10.47 -18.87
C ARG A 478 -28.60 9.18 -18.53
N LYS A 479 -29.02 8.04 -19.10
CA LYS A 479 -28.35 6.74 -18.89
C LYS A 479 -26.98 6.62 -19.56
N LEU A 480 -26.67 7.46 -20.54
CA LEU A 480 -25.39 7.48 -21.27
C LEU A 480 -24.53 8.68 -20.88
N GLN A 481 -24.97 9.50 -19.92
CA GLN A 481 -24.23 10.67 -19.47
C GLN A 481 -23.19 10.25 -18.43
N VAL A 482 -21.92 10.57 -18.70
CA VAL A 482 -20.80 10.48 -17.77
C VAL A 482 -20.45 11.91 -17.37
N GLN A 483 -20.77 12.29 -16.12
CA GLN A 483 -20.53 13.64 -15.61
C GLN A 483 -20.09 13.67 -14.13
N LYS A 484 -20.40 12.62 -13.38
CA LYS A 484 -20.11 12.57 -11.94
C LYS A 484 -18.67 12.11 -11.70
N LEU A 485 -17.97 12.83 -10.84
CA LEU A 485 -16.71 12.41 -10.24
C LEU A 485 -17.02 11.62 -8.97
N MET A 486 -16.23 10.57 -8.71
CA MET A 486 -16.40 9.77 -7.51
C MET A 486 -16.11 10.61 -6.25
N THR A 487 -17.03 10.54 -5.29
CA THR A 487 -16.92 11.15 -3.95
C THR A 487 -17.37 10.15 -2.90
N THR A 488 -16.79 10.20 -1.71
CA THR A 488 -17.22 9.38 -0.56
C THR A 488 -18.17 10.18 0.34
N ALA A 489 -18.88 9.53 1.25
CA ALA A 489 -19.87 10.20 2.13
C ALA A 489 -19.27 11.32 3.00
N ASP A 490 -17.98 11.22 3.33
CA ASP A 490 -17.20 12.14 4.16
C ASP A 490 -16.36 13.14 3.34
N THR A 491 -16.43 13.12 2.00
CA THR A 491 -15.66 14.03 1.15
C THR A 491 -16.51 14.84 0.19
N SER A 492 -16.02 16.04 -0.13
CA SER A 492 -16.59 16.90 -1.16
C SER A 492 -15.54 17.26 -2.20
N THR A 493 -15.96 17.44 -3.45
CA THR A 493 -15.06 17.87 -4.53
C THR A 493 -15.12 19.38 -4.69
N VAL A 494 -13.94 20.00 -4.80
CA VAL A 494 -13.78 21.43 -5.02
C VAL A 494 -12.99 21.67 -6.30
N PHE A 495 -13.54 22.50 -7.17
CA PHE A 495 -12.81 23.07 -8.29
C PHE A 495 -12.25 24.42 -7.89
N VAL A 496 -10.93 24.56 -7.99
CA VAL A 496 -10.22 25.83 -7.79
C VAL A 496 -9.83 26.35 -9.17
N ASP A 497 -10.42 27.47 -9.58
CA ASP A 497 -10.10 28.13 -10.85
C ASP A 497 -8.81 28.94 -10.70
N VAL A 498 -7.78 28.50 -11.42
CA VAL A 498 -6.44 29.09 -11.39
C VAL A 498 -6.05 29.77 -12.70
N SER A 499 -7.05 30.05 -13.55
CA SER A 499 -6.89 30.68 -14.87
C SER A 499 -6.36 32.12 -14.77
N LEU A 500 -5.93 32.68 -15.91
CA LEU A 500 -5.46 34.06 -15.98
C LEU A 500 -6.59 35.04 -15.60
N GLY A 501 -6.32 36.00 -14.71
CA GLY A 501 -7.29 37.01 -14.26
C GLY A 501 -8.17 36.58 -13.08
N GLN A 502 -8.05 35.33 -12.61
CA GLN A 502 -8.68 34.89 -11.35
C GLN A 502 -7.82 35.27 -10.15
N ARG A 503 -8.46 35.43 -8.99
CA ARG A 503 -7.79 35.79 -7.73
C ARG A 503 -6.85 34.69 -7.21
N MET A 504 -7.16 33.43 -7.51
CA MET A 504 -6.31 32.27 -7.22
C MET A 504 -5.38 31.89 -8.38
N SER A 505 -5.12 32.79 -9.32
CA SER A 505 -4.33 32.49 -10.52
C SER A 505 -2.91 32.07 -10.21
N LEU A 506 -2.47 30.97 -10.82
CA LEU A 506 -1.07 30.52 -10.79
C LEU A 506 -0.12 31.45 -11.56
N LEU A 507 -0.65 32.43 -12.30
CA LEU A 507 0.12 33.40 -13.07
C LEU A 507 0.16 34.79 -12.42
N GLY A 508 -0.46 34.97 -11.25
CA GLY A 508 -0.50 36.22 -10.50
C GLY A 508 0.86 36.65 -9.94
N GLN A 509 0.95 37.89 -9.44
CA GLN A 509 2.20 38.42 -8.84
C GLN A 509 2.68 37.56 -7.65
N ALA A 510 1.76 37.07 -6.82
CA ALA A 510 2.08 36.21 -5.69
C ALA A 510 2.69 34.85 -6.11
N ALA A 511 2.28 34.30 -7.26
CA ALA A 511 2.80 33.03 -7.78
C ALA A 511 4.09 33.20 -8.62
N ALA A 512 4.38 34.41 -9.14
CA ALA A 512 5.51 34.66 -10.04
C ALA A 512 6.90 34.45 -9.41
N ALA A 513 6.99 34.51 -8.09
CA ALA A 513 8.24 34.32 -7.33
C ALA A 513 8.44 32.89 -6.81
N VAL A 514 7.49 31.98 -7.08
CA VAL A 514 7.53 30.61 -6.57
C VAL A 514 8.13 29.68 -7.62
N ASP A 515 9.00 28.77 -7.18
CA ASP A 515 9.60 27.76 -8.04
C ASP A 515 8.51 26.82 -8.62
N GLN A 516 8.64 26.44 -9.89
CA GLN A 516 7.67 25.59 -10.60
C GLN A 516 7.62 24.15 -10.05
N VAL A 517 8.58 23.80 -9.19
CA VAL A 517 8.67 22.50 -8.52
C VAL A 517 7.68 22.39 -7.36
N VAL A 518 7.09 23.49 -6.87
CA VAL A 518 6.23 23.50 -5.69
C VAL A 518 4.78 23.11 -6.01
N PRO A 519 4.11 22.25 -5.21
CA PRO A 519 2.71 21.87 -5.44
C PRO A 519 1.72 22.97 -5.03
N PRO A 520 0.57 23.08 -5.73
CA PRO A 520 -0.58 23.83 -5.25
C PRO A 520 -1.30 23.05 -4.15
N LEU A 521 -1.57 23.72 -3.02
CA LEU A 521 -2.11 23.13 -1.80
C LEU A 521 -3.32 23.92 -1.31
N LEU A 522 -4.33 23.19 -0.84
CA LEU A 522 -5.45 23.75 -0.10
C LEU A 522 -5.31 23.35 1.38
N ARG A 523 -5.63 24.26 2.30
CA ARG A 523 -5.50 24.06 3.75
C ARG A 523 -6.80 24.36 4.47
N ASP A 524 -7.15 23.52 5.44
CA ASP A 524 -8.28 23.76 6.34
C ASP A 524 -7.85 24.39 7.67
N ILE A 525 -8.84 24.74 8.50
CA ILE A 525 -8.62 25.35 9.82
C ILE A 525 -7.87 24.45 10.82
N ASN A 526 -7.85 23.14 10.58
CA ASN A 526 -7.16 22.17 11.42
C ASN A 526 -5.71 21.96 10.97
N GLY A 527 -5.26 22.67 9.94
CA GLY A 527 -3.92 22.55 9.36
C GLY A 527 -3.77 21.36 8.40
N GLN A 528 -4.85 20.65 8.06
CA GLN A 528 -4.80 19.55 7.10
C GLN A 528 -4.51 20.10 5.70
N ILE A 529 -3.63 19.40 4.99
CA ILE A 529 -3.24 19.74 3.62
C ILE A 529 -3.97 18.81 2.66
N TYR A 530 -4.50 19.41 1.58
CA TYR A 530 -5.11 18.72 0.45
C TYR A 530 -4.33 19.05 -0.82
N GLU A 531 -3.88 18.00 -1.52
CA GLU A 531 -3.23 18.08 -2.82
C GLU A 531 -4.28 17.96 -3.95
N PRO A 532 -3.99 18.48 -5.15
CA PRO A 532 -4.91 18.39 -6.27
C PRO A 532 -4.89 16.96 -6.79
N ILE A 533 -6.05 16.31 -6.77
CA ILE A 533 -6.25 14.95 -7.28
C ILE A 533 -6.45 14.88 -8.80
N GLY A 534 -6.54 16.05 -9.44
CA GLY A 534 -6.84 16.14 -10.86
C GLY A 534 -6.89 17.58 -11.35
N PHE A 535 -7.15 17.75 -12.64
CA PHE A 535 -7.37 19.05 -13.25
C PHE A 535 -8.27 18.94 -14.48
N ILE A 536 -8.85 20.08 -14.86
CA ILE A 536 -9.54 20.29 -16.13
C ILE A 536 -8.83 21.45 -16.82
N TYR A 537 -8.24 21.18 -17.99
CA TYR A 537 -7.61 22.18 -18.83
C TYR A 537 -8.40 22.35 -20.11
N GLU A 538 -8.70 23.59 -20.49
CA GLU A 538 -9.38 23.92 -21.74
C GLU A 538 -8.56 24.99 -22.48
N ASP A 539 -8.28 24.76 -23.76
CA ASP A 539 -7.82 25.78 -24.71
C ASP A 539 -8.63 25.70 -26.01
N ALA A 540 -8.30 26.52 -27.01
CA ALA A 540 -9.02 26.51 -28.29
C ALA A 540 -8.97 25.18 -29.06
N THR A 541 -8.01 24.30 -28.76
CA THR A 541 -7.68 23.08 -29.52
C THR A 541 -7.93 21.78 -28.78
N LYS A 542 -7.89 21.79 -27.44
CA LYS A 542 -7.98 20.58 -26.62
C LYS A 542 -8.63 20.85 -25.27
N LEU A 543 -9.28 19.82 -24.76
CA LEU A 543 -9.78 19.74 -23.40
C LEU A 543 -9.16 18.52 -22.72
N VAL A 544 -8.38 18.74 -21.67
CA VAL A 544 -7.73 17.65 -20.92
C VAL A 544 -8.43 17.49 -19.58
N VAL A 545 -8.86 16.26 -19.29
CA VAL A 545 -9.44 15.88 -18.00
C VAL A 545 -8.55 14.85 -17.35
N ARG A 546 -8.03 15.16 -16.17
CA ARG A 546 -7.29 14.22 -15.32
C ARG A 546 -8.00 14.09 -13.99
N PHE A 547 -8.29 12.86 -13.59
CA PHE A 547 -8.84 12.54 -12.27
C PHE A 547 -8.13 11.30 -11.73
N LYS A 548 -7.10 11.50 -10.89
CA LYS A 548 -6.27 10.42 -10.34
C LYS A 548 -6.06 10.63 -8.83
N PRO A 549 -7.04 10.26 -7.99
CA PRO A 549 -6.95 10.44 -6.53
C PRO A 549 -5.73 9.80 -5.85
N GLY A 550 -5.20 8.71 -6.41
CA GLY A 550 -3.98 8.05 -5.92
C GLY A 550 -2.67 8.62 -6.47
N GLU A 551 -2.71 9.54 -7.42
CA GLU A 551 -1.52 10.17 -8.03
C GLU A 551 -1.74 11.69 -8.12
N PRO A 552 -1.79 12.38 -6.96
CA PRO A 552 -2.02 13.82 -6.93
C PRO A 552 -0.86 14.58 -7.55
N ILE A 553 -1.13 15.82 -7.89
CA ILE A 553 -0.21 16.70 -8.61
C ILE A 553 0.75 17.31 -7.60
N ARG A 554 2.02 16.95 -7.70
CA ARG A 554 3.06 17.33 -6.74
C ARG A 554 3.93 18.50 -7.19
N SER A 555 3.76 18.99 -8.42
CA SER A 555 4.47 20.16 -8.93
C SER A 555 3.71 20.81 -10.10
N LEU A 556 4.01 22.07 -10.37
CA LEU A 556 3.50 22.75 -11.56
C LEU A 556 4.13 22.18 -12.85
N SER A 557 5.37 21.68 -12.77
CA SER A 557 6.03 20.99 -13.89
C SER A 557 5.25 19.75 -14.35
N GLN A 558 4.61 19.00 -13.44
CA GLN A 558 3.75 17.87 -13.81
C GLN A 558 2.50 18.31 -14.59
N LEU A 559 1.94 19.49 -14.30
CA LEU A 559 0.83 20.05 -15.10
C LEU A 559 1.30 20.32 -16.52
N ALA A 560 2.48 20.91 -16.69
CA ALA A 560 3.05 21.17 -18.01
C ALA A 560 3.33 19.87 -18.79
N GLN A 561 3.86 18.84 -18.13
CA GLN A 561 4.10 17.52 -18.75
C GLN A 561 2.81 16.83 -19.20
N SER A 562 1.72 16.96 -18.43
CA SER A 562 0.38 16.49 -18.83
C SER A 562 -0.30 17.43 -19.86
N GLY A 563 0.41 18.42 -20.41
CA GLY A 563 -0.10 19.31 -21.45
C GLY A 563 -1.04 20.42 -20.95
N ALA A 564 -1.09 20.68 -19.64
CA ALA A 564 -1.93 21.67 -18.98
C ALA A 564 -1.13 22.91 -18.52
N SER A 565 -0.25 23.41 -19.38
CA SER A 565 0.51 24.64 -19.12
C SER A 565 -0.33 25.88 -19.43
N ILE A 566 -0.42 26.81 -18.47
CA ILE A 566 -0.99 28.14 -18.69
C ILE A 566 0.14 29.15 -18.94
N THR A 567 -0.07 30.07 -19.87
CA THR A 567 0.88 31.13 -20.24
C THR A 567 0.23 32.50 -20.17
N ARG A 568 1.00 33.54 -19.81
CA ARG A 568 0.48 34.92 -19.73
C ARG A 568 0.09 35.52 -21.08
N SER A 569 0.64 35.00 -22.17
CA SER A 569 0.41 35.49 -23.53
C SER A 569 -0.89 35.00 -24.16
N ARG A 570 -1.54 33.99 -23.56
CA ARG A 570 -2.76 33.37 -24.08
C ARG A 570 -3.91 33.53 -23.12
N SER A 571 -4.98 34.20 -23.55
CA SER A 571 -6.20 34.42 -22.76
C SER A 571 -7.25 33.33 -22.93
N ASP A 572 -7.05 32.41 -23.89
CA ASP A 572 -7.99 31.32 -24.20
C ASP A 572 -7.83 30.11 -23.26
N GLN A 573 -6.76 30.07 -22.47
CA GLN A 573 -6.43 28.96 -21.59
C GLN A 573 -7.16 29.04 -20.25
N LYS A 574 -7.86 27.97 -19.88
CA LYS A 574 -8.51 27.82 -18.58
C LYS A 574 -7.99 26.58 -17.88
N LEU A 575 -7.71 26.69 -16.58
CA LEU A 575 -7.29 25.58 -15.74
C LEU A 575 -8.07 25.59 -14.43
N LYS A 576 -8.73 24.48 -14.15
CA LYS A 576 -9.39 24.21 -12.87
C LYS A 576 -8.72 23.03 -12.20
N LEU A 577 -8.20 23.24 -10.99
CA LEU A 577 -7.64 22.17 -10.17
C LEU A 577 -8.77 21.49 -9.39
N ILE A 578 -8.71 20.16 -9.30
CA ILE A 578 -9.70 19.34 -8.60
C ILE A 578 -9.10 18.92 -7.25
N PHE A 579 -9.75 19.29 -6.16
CA PHE A 579 -9.40 18.87 -4.80
C PHE A 579 -10.52 18.00 -4.22
N ARG A 580 -10.14 17.05 -3.36
CA ARG A 580 -11.08 16.29 -2.53
C ARG A 580 -10.84 16.70 -1.09
N ILE A 581 -11.83 17.30 -0.47
CA ILE A 581 -11.75 17.86 0.90
C ILE A 581 -12.68 17.12 1.85
N ASN A 582 -12.46 17.29 3.15
CA ASN A 582 -13.36 16.78 4.18
C ASN A 582 -14.69 17.55 4.16
N LYS A 583 -15.80 16.82 4.18
CA LYS A 583 -17.12 17.44 4.33
C LYS A 583 -17.27 18.01 5.75
N GLY A 584 -17.81 19.22 5.86
CA GLY A 584 -18.07 19.86 7.17
C GLY A 584 -16.86 20.55 7.81
N VAL A 585 -15.71 20.64 7.12
CA VAL A 585 -14.52 21.35 7.63
C VAL A 585 -14.32 22.67 6.88
N PRO A 586 -14.19 23.81 7.58
CA PRO A 586 -13.92 25.10 6.93
C PRO A 586 -12.52 25.17 6.30
N LEU A 587 -12.46 25.71 5.09
CA LEU A 587 -11.23 26.01 4.37
C LEU A 587 -10.63 27.34 4.83
N GLN A 588 -9.32 27.36 5.05
CA GLN A 588 -8.60 28.53 5.54
C GLN A 588 -7.81 29.24 4.42
N SER A 589 -7.09 28.49 3.59
CA SER A 589 -6.23 29.12 2.57
C SER A 589 -5.93 28.21 1.38
N PHE A 590 -5.53 28.85 0.27
CA PHE A 590 -4.98 28.23 -0.92
C PHE A 590 -3.59 28.81 -1.20
N GLY A 591 -2.61 27.96 -1.52
CA GLY A 591 -1.22 28.39 -1.68
C GLY A 591 -0.37 27.46 -2.55
N LEU A 592 0.89 27.86 -2.73
CA LEU A 592 1.94 27.06 -3.35
C LEU A 592 3.00 26.76 -2.28
N GLY A 593 3.03 25.51 -1.79
CA GLY A 593 3.93 25.11 -0.71
C GLY A 593 3.70 25.91 0.58
N ASN A 594 4.67 26.73 0.97
CA ASN A 594 4.60 27.59 2.15
C ASN A 594 4.09 29.00 1.86
N LYS A 595 3.92 29.39 0.58
CA LYS A 595 3.42 30.71 0.20
C LYS A 595 1.91 30.67 -0.01
N ILE A 596 1.17 31.53 0.70
CA ILE A 596 -0.27 31.63 0.57
C ILE A 596 -0.61 32.58 -0.59
N LEU A 597 -1.47 32.13 -1.50
CA LEU A 597 -1.96 32.93 -2.63
C LEU A 597 -3.29 33.60 -2.27
N ALA A 598 -4.18 32.86 -1.62
CA ALA A 598 -5.47 33.36 -1.18
C ALA A 598 -5.80 32.89 0.24
N GLU A 599 -6.27 33.82 1.08
CA GLU A 599 -6.72 33.57 2.45
C GLU A 599 -8.24 33.80 2.52
N PHE A 600 -9.00 32.86 3.07
CA PHE A 600 -10.45 32.97 3.21
C PHE A 600 -10.81 33.60 4.56
N ASN A 601 -11.45 34.77 4.53
CA ASN A 601 -11.82 35.53 5.72
C ASN A 601 -13.32 35.89 5.75
N PRO A 602 -14.15 35.22 6.59
CA PRO A 602 -13.79 34.14 7.52
C PRO A 602 -13.50 32.81 6.78
N PRO A 603 -12.96 31.77 7.45
CA PRO A 603 -12.81 30.45 6.84
C PRO A 603 -14.11 29.98 6.19
N TYR A 604 -14.02 29.47 4.96
CA TYR A 604 -15.20 29.09 4.19
C TYR A 604 -15.63 27.67 4.52
N LEU A 605 -16.81 27.53 5.12
CA LEU A 605 -17.47 26.23 5.26
C LEU A 605 -18.32 25.96 4.01
N PRO A 606 -18.07 24.87 3.26
CA PRO A 606 -18.93 24.48 2.16
C PRO A 606 -20.33 24.15 2.69
N ASN A 607 -21.35 24.83 2.20
CA ASN A 607 -22.73 24.44 2.47
C ASN A 607 -23.02 23.09 1.80
N ASN A 608 -23.69 22.20 2.55
CA ASN A 608 -23.89 20.76 2.32
C ASN A 608 -24.19 20.31 0.89
#